data_AF-A0A8C4QH07-F1
#
_entry.id   AF-A0A8C4QH07-F1
#
_cell.length_a   1.000
_cell.length_b   1.000
_cell.length_c   1.000
_cell.angle_alpha   90.00
_cell.angle_beta   90.00
_cell.angle_gamma   90.00
#
_symmetry.space_group_name_H-M   'P 1'
#
loop_
_entity.id
_entity.type
_entity.pdbx_description
1 polymer ?
#
loop_
_entity_poly.entity_id
_entity_poly.type
_entity_poly.pdbx_seq_one_letter_code
_entity_poly.pdbx_strand_id
1 'polypeptide(L)'
;MTLSSSSLQAETSNKCHRPIGVGVQGLADAFILMRLPFESPEARLLNVKIFETLYYAALDASCELAKQYGPYKSYKGSPVSKGILQYDMWERKPTDLWDWDTLKQKIAQYGVRNSLLIAPMPTASTAQILGNNESVEPYTSNIYTRRVLSGEFQVCMKSIFCFKKISSQISSPVY
;
A
#
# COMPACT_ATOMS: atom_id res chain seq x y z
N MET A 1 -5.28 -27.16 -29.09
CA MET A 1 -4.92 -26.49 -27.83
C MET A 1 -6.14 -25.72 -27.35
N THR A 2 -7.02 -26.36 -26.62
CA THR A 2 -8.20 -25.72 -26.03
C THR A 2 -7.75 -25.05 -24.73
N LEU A 3 -7.60 -23.72 -24.76
CA LEU A 3 -7.48 -22.93 -23.54
C LEU A 3 -8.65 -23.30 -22.63
N SER A 4 -8.36 -23.72 -21.40
CA SER A 4 -9.38 -24.06 -20.41
C SER A 4 -10.34 -22.88 -20.27
N SER A 5 -11.65 -23.13 -20.23
CA SER A 5 -12.70 -22.10 -20.17
C SER A 5 -12.48 -21.05 -19.06
N SER A 6 -11.78 -21.42 -17.99
CA SER A 6 -11.38 -20.53 -16.89
C SER A 6 -10.42 -19.41 -17.31
N SER A 7 -9.54 -19.66 -18.28
CA SER A 7 -8.54 -18.67 -18.73
C SER A 7 -9.18 -17.55 -19.57
N LEU A 8 -10.15 -17.87 -20.42
CA LEU A 8 -10.87 -16.90 -21.26
C LEU A 8 -11.74 -15.94 -20.43
N GLN A 9 -12.40 -16.46 -19.39
CA GLN A 9 -13.19 -15.65 -18.46
C GLN A 9 -12.28 -14.67 -17.68
N ALA A 10 -11.12 -15.14 -17.21
CA ALA A 10 -10.16 -14.32 -16.50
C ALA A 10 -9.56 -13.21 -17.38
N GLU A 11 -9.18 -13.53 -18.61
CA GLU A 11 -8.63 -12.56 -19.56
C GLU A 11 -9.66 -11.48 -19.91
N THR A 12 -10.90 -11.90 -20.18
CA THR A 12 -12.00 -10.98 -20.48
C THR A 12 -12.25 -10.02 -19.32
N SER A 13 -12.29 -10.52 -18.08
CA SER A 13 -12.47 -9.71 -16.88
C SER A 13 -11.34 -8.68 -16.72
N ASN A 14 -10.08 -9.12 -16.83
CA ASN A 14 -8.92 -8.25 -16.69
C ASN A 14 -8.85 -7.19 -17.79
N LYS A 15 -9.17 -7.52 -19.04
CA LYS A 15 -9.19 -6.54 -20.13
C LYS A 15 -10.34 -5.53 -19.98
N CYS A 16 -11.49 -5.95 -19.45
CA CYS A 16 -12.66 -5.10 -19.25
C CYS A 16 -12.53 -4.11 -18.08
N HIS A 17 -12.00 -4.57 -16.94
CA HIS A 17 -11.97 -3.80 -15.69
C HIS A 17 -10.59 -3.29 -15.32
N ARG A 18 -9.53 -3.96 -15.79
CA ARG A 18 -8.12 -3.65 -15.48
C ARG A 18 -7.85 -3.38 -14.00
N PRO A 19 -8.34 -4.22 -13.06
CA PRO A 19 -8.08 -4.00 -11.65
C PRO A 19 -6.59 -4.23 -11.35
N ILE A 20 -6.02 -3.40 -10.48
CA ILE A 20 -4.69 -3.59 -9.91
C ILE A 20 -4.79 -3.53 -8.38
N GLY A 21 -3.82 -4.14 -7.71
CA GLY A 21 -3.76 -4.19 -6.25
C GLY A 21 -2.39 -3.73 -5.77
N VAL A 22 -2.22 -2.42 -5.61
CA VAL A 22 -1.04 -1.84 -4.99
C VAL A 22 -1.20 -1.97 -3.48
N GLY A 23 -0.20 -2.56 -2.84
CA GLY A 23 -0.15 -2.76 -1.40
C GLY A 23 1.09 -2.13 -0.79
N VAL A 24 1.26 -2.35 0.51
CA VAL A 24 2.41 -1.89 1.29
C VAL A 24 2.95 -3.05 2.12
N GLN A 25 4.20 -2.94 2.55
CA GLN A 25 4.84 -3.85 3.50
C GLN A 25 5.77 -3.03 4.39
N GLY A 26 6.06 -3.53 5.59
CA GLY A 26 6.94 -2.85 6.54
C GLY A 26 6.33 -1.61 7.20
N LEU A 27 5.00 -1.56 7.35
CA LEU A 27 4.34 -0.46 8.06
C LEU A 27 4.82 -0.38 9.52
N ALA A 28 4.94 -1.53 10.18
CA ALA A 28 5.45 -1.59 11.55
C ALA A 28 6.93 -1.17 11.65
N ASP A 29 7.76 -1.52 10.66
CA ASP A 29 9.15 -1.02 10.61
C ASP A 29 9.20 0.50 10.52
N ALA A 30 8.35 1.09 9.68
CA ALA A 30 8.27 2.55 9.53
C ALA A 30 7.93 3.22 10.87
N PHE A 31 6.93 2.70 11.59
CA PHE A 31 6.56 3.23 12.91
C PHE A 31 7.71 3.11 13.92
N ILE A 32 8.42 1.98 13.97
CA ILE A 32 9.59 1.81 14.84
C ILE A 32 10.70 2.81 14.49
N LEU A 33 11.00 2.99 13.20
CA LEU A 33 12.03 3.94 12.76
C LEU A 33 11.68 5.39 13.14
N MET A 34 10.40 5.74 13.10
CA MET A 34 9.89 7.05 13.53
C MET A 34 9.64 7.15 15.04
N ARG A 35 9.97 6.10 15.81
CA ARG A 35 9.77 6.01 17.26
C ARG A 35 8.30 6.20 17.68
N LEU A 36 7.38 5.77 16.82
CA LEU A 36 5.95 5.82 17.08
C LEU A 36 5.47 4.44 17.54
N PRO A 37 4.91 4.32 18.76
CA PRO A 37 4.20 3.11 19.15
C PRO A 37 3.05 2.83 18.17
N PHE A 38 2.81 1.57 17.83
CA PHE A 38 1.82 1.20 16.80
C PHE A 38 0.40 1.73 17.12
N GLU A 39 0.04 1.78 18.41
CA GLU A 39 -1.26 2.25 18.89
C GLU A 39 -1.30 3.76 19.19
N SER A 40 -0.19 4.47 19.00
CA SER A 40 -0.12 5.91 19.30
C SER A 40 -1.04 6.73 18.38
N PRO A 41 -1.61 7.85 18.88
CA PRO A 41 -2.42 8.73 18.05
C PRO A 41 -1.63 9.29 16.85
N GLU A 42 -0.32 9.47 16.99
CA GLU A 42 0.59 9.89 15.92
C GLU A 42 0.72 8.81 14.84
N ALA A 43 0.90 7.54 15.23
CA ALA A 43 0.95 6.42 14.28
C ALA A 43 -0.38 6.28 13.52
N ARG A 44 -1.51 6.47 14.19
CA ARG A 44 -2.84 6.46 13.55
C ARG A 44 -2.98 7.58 12.51
N LEU A 45 -2.55 8.79 12.84
CA LEU A 45 -2.57 9.91 11.90
C LEU A 45 -1.64 9.66 10.71
N LEU A 46 -0.45 9.13 10.98
CA LEU A 46 0.52 8.81 9.93
C LEU A 46 -0.01 7.71 9.01
N ASN A 47 -0.67 6.69 9.56
CA ASN A 47 -1.33 5.64 8.77
C ASN A 47 -2.34 6.23 7.79
N VAL A 48 -3.19 7.15 8.25
CA VAL A 48 -4.15 7.86 7.37
C VAL A 48 -3.41 8.58 6.25
N LYS A 49 -2.36 9.35 6.57
CA LYS A 49 -1.57 10.10 5.57
C LYS A 49 -0.87 9.20 4.54
N ILE A 50 -0.35 8.05 4.96
CA ILE A 50 0.31 7.09 4.06
C ILE A 50 -0.70 6.54 3.05
N PHE A 51 -1.84 6.02 3.53
CA PHE A 51 -2.86 5.44 2.64
C PHE A 51 -3.56 6.49 1.78
N GLU A 52 -3.74 7.69 2.29
CA GLU A 52 -4.25 8.82 1.53
C GLU A 52 -3.31 9.17 0.36
N THR A 53 -2.01 9.29 0.63
CA THR A 53 -0.99 9.55 -0.39
C THR A 53 -0.94 8.45 -1.43
N LEU A 54 -0.97 7.19 -0.98
CA LEU A 54 -0.95 6.04 -1.87
C LEU A 54 -2.16 6.03 -2.81
N TYR A 55 -3.35 6.31 -2.27
CA TYR A 55 -4.58 6.36 -3.05
C TYR A 55 -4.58 7.53 -4.05
N TYR A 56 -4.15 8.73 -3.61
CA TYR A 56 -4.03 9.91 -4.46
C TYR A 56 -3.08 9.66 -5.63
N ALA A 57 -1.87 9.18 -5.35
CA ALA A 57 -0.85 8.93 -6.37
C ALA A 57 -1.29 7.84 -7.36
N ALA A 58 -1.95 6.77 -6.88
CA ALA A 58 -2.45 5.72 -7.75
C ALA A 58 -3.57 6.22 -8.68
N LEU A 59 -4.46 7.09 -8.18
CA LEU A 59 -5.51 7.70 -8.99
C LEU A 59 -4.95 8.67 -10.03
N ASP A 60 -4.01 9.54 -9.65
CA ASP A 60 -3.39 10.50 -10.56
C ASP A 60 -2.64 9.77 -11.69
N ALA A 61 -1.83 8.76 -11.35
CA ALA A 61 -1.16 7.91 -12.35
C ALA A 61 -2.16 7.16 -13.25
N SER A 62 -3.26 6.64 -12.70
CA SER A 62 -4.29 5.98 -13.50
C SER A 62 -5.04 6.95 -14.41
N CYS A 63 -5.21 8.20 -14.00
CA CYS A 63 -5.78 9.28 -14.80
C CYS A 63 -4.84 9.68 -15.95
N GLU A 64 -3.53 9.78 -15.70
CA GLU A 64 -2.52 10.03 -16.74
C GLU A 64 -2.51 8.91 -17.80
N LEU A 65 -2.60 7.65 -17.37
CA LEU A 65 -2.73 6.52 -18.28
C LEU A 65 -4.05 6.54 -19.06
N ALA A 66 -5.14 7.02 -18.45
CA ALA A 66 -6.42 7.19 -19.14
C ALA A 66 -6.37 8.29 -20.20
N LYS A 67 -5.62 9.37 -19.94
CA LYS A 67 -5.39 10.44 -20.91
C LYS A 67 -4.65 9.92 -22.16
N GLN A 68 -3.71 9.00 -22.00
CA GLN A 68 -2.93 8.44 -23.10
C GLN A 68 -3.66 7.31 -23.85
N TYR A 69 -4.33 6.40 -23.13
CA TYR A 69 -4.86 5.15 -23.68
C TYR A 69 -6.39 5.02 -23.62
N GLY A 70 -7.07 6.05 -23.11
CA GLY A 70 -8.50 6.03 -22.77
C GLY A 70 -8.81 5.35 -21.43
N PRO A 71 -10.00 5.56 -20.86
CA PRO A 71 -10.43 4.87 -19.65
C PRO A 71 -10.64 3.36 -19.86
N TYR A 72 -10.82 2.59 -18.78
CA TYR A 72 -11.18 1.17 -18.92
C TYR A 72 -12.59 0.98 -19.49
N LYS A 73 -12.86 -0.19 -20.08
CA LYS A 73 -14.05 -0.45 -20.91
C LYS A 73 -15.38 -0.24 -20.15
N SER A 74 -15.40 -0.58 -18.86
CA SER A 74 -16.58 -0.49 -17.99
C SER A 74 -16.59 0.77 -17.10
N TYR A 75 -15.84 1.81 -17.46
CA TYR A 75 -15.74 3.04 -16.66
C TYR A 75 -17.05 3.82 -16.60
N LYS A 76 -17.79 3.92 -17.72
CA LYS A 76 -19.05 4.67 -17.79
C LYS A 76 -20.09 4.06 -16.85
N GLY A 77 -20.62 4.87 -15.94
CA GLY A 77 -21.62 4.44 -14.94
C GLY A 77 -21.01 3.98 -13.62
N SER A 78 -19.68 3.81 -13.55
CA SER A 78 -18.98 3.54 -12.29
C SER A 78 -19.12 4.70 -11.30
N PRO A 79 -18.97 4.47 -9.98
CA PRO A 79 -18.98 5.56 -9.00
C PRO A 79 -17.93 6.63 -9.28
N VAL A 80 -16.73 6.21 -9.72
CA VAL A 80 -15.65 7.13 -10.08
C VAL A 80 -16.04 8.02 -11.26
N SER A 81 -16.79 7.50 -12.24
CA SER A 81 -17.33 8.32 -13.34
C SER A 81 -18.37 9.35 -12.90
N LYS A 82 -18.96 9.18 -11.71
CA LYS A 82 -19.86 10.14 -11.07
C LYS A 82 -19.13 11.08 -10.12
N GLY A 83 -17.79 11.02 -10.05
CA GLY A 83 -16.97 11.81 -9.12
C GLY A 83 -16.97 11.30 -7.68
N ILE A 84 -17.52 10.10 -7.43
CA ILE A 84 -17.58 9.48 -6.09
C ILE A 84 -16.33 8.62 -5.91
N LEU A 85 -15.45 9.03 -5.00
CA LEU A 85 -14.23 8.29 -4.64
C LEU A 85 -14.45 7.42 -3.40
N GLN A 86 -13.45 6.60 -3.05
CA GLN A 86 -13.60 5.59 -1.99
C GLN A 86 -13.95 6.20 -0.63
N TYR A 87 -13.33 7.32 -0.26
CA TYR A 87 -13.61 7.98 1.01
C TYR A 87 -15.01 8.61 1.05
N ASP A 88 -15.56 9.04 -0.10
CA ASP A 88 -16.92 9.56 -0.20
C ASP A 88 -17.94 8.44 0.11
N MET A 89 -17.67 7.21 -0.33
CA MET A 89 -18.50 6.04 -0.01
C MET A 89 -18.50 5.67 1.49
N TRP A 90 -17.48 6.11 2.23
CA TRP A 90 -17.32 5.85 3.66
C TRP A 90 -17.76 7.05 4.50
N GLU A 91 -18.30 8.09 3.86
CA GLU A 91 -18.70 9.35 4.50
C GLU A 91 -17.54 9.99 5.31
N ARG A 92 -16.31 9.83 4.80
CA ARG A 92 -15.09 10.36 5.43
C ARG A 92 -14.53 11.50 4.61
N LYS A 93 -14.05 12.53 5.32
CA LYS A 93 -13.27 13.60 4.71
C LYS A 93 -11.78 13.23 4.74
N PRO A 94 -11.05 13.37 3.62
CA PRO A 94 -9.61 13.20 3.58
C PRO A 94 -8.92 14.31 4.39
N THR A 95 -7.59 14.21 4.58
CA THR A 95 -6.82 15.29 5.20
C THR A 95 -6.46 16.37 4.18
N ASP A 96 -5.96 17.51 4.66
CA ASP A 96 -5.55 18.63 3.78
C ASP A 96 -4.17 18.41 3.13
N LEU A 97 -3.70 17.15 3.04
CA LEU A 97 -2.37 16.83 2.52
C LEU A 97 -2.29 16.92 1.00
N TRP A 98 -3.38 16.59 0.30
CA TRP A 98 -3.45 16.54 -1.15
C TRP A 98 -4.67 17.30 -1.68
N ASP A 99 -4.54 17.87 -2.87
CA ASP A 99 -5.62 18.60 -3.54
C ASP A 99 -6.54 17.63 -4.30
N TRP A 100 -7.56 17.15 -3.61
CA TRP A 100 -8.55 16.23 -4.17
C TRP A 100 -9.45 16.86 -5.23
N ASP A 101 -9.67 18.17 -5.19
CA ASP A 101 -10.58 18.85 -6.12
C ASP A 101 -9.97 18.91 -7.52
N THR A 102 -8.68 19.25 -7.62
CA THR A 102 -7.96 19.22 -8.91
C THR A 102 -7.91 17.81 -9.49
N LEU A 103 -7.68 16.79 -8.64
CA LEU A 103 -7.69 15.39 -9.09
C LEU A 103 -9.08 14.96 -9.57
N LYS A 104 -10.16 15.32 -8.86
CA LYS A 104 -11.54 15.03 -9.29
C LYS A 104 -11.85 15.69 -10.63
N GLN A 105 -11.38 16.92 -10.87
CA GLN A 105 -11.53 17.60 -12.17
C GLN A 105 -10.79 16.86 -13.29
N LYS A 106 -9.54 16.44 -13.06
CA LYS A 106 -8.78 15.64 -14.03
C LYS A 106 -9.50 14.32 -14.35
N ILE A 107 -9.98 13.62 -13.32
CA ILE A 107 -10.73 12.36 -13.48
C ILE A 107 -12.04 12.59 -14.24
N ALA A 108 -12.75 13.69 -14.00
CA ALA A 108 -13.96 14.02 -14.74
C ALA A 108 -13.67 14.26 -16.24
N GLN A 109 -12.51 14.82 -16.57
CA GLN A 109 -12.12 15.10 -17.95
C GLN A 109 -11.61 13.86 -18.70
N TYR A 110 -10.72 13.07 -18.09
CA TYR A 110 -10.00 11.98 -18.77
C TYR A 110 -10.44 10.57 -18.36
N GLY A 111 -11.11 10.45 -17.21
CA GLY A 111 -11.41 9.18 -16.57
C GLY A 111 -10.18 8.53 -15.92
N VAL A 112 -10.31 7.24 -15.59
CA VAL A 112 -9.22 6.43 -15.03
C VAL A 112 -9.02 5.14 -15.82
N ARG A 113 -7.79 4.62 -15.84
CA ARG A 113 -7.42 3.44 -16.62
C ARG A 113 -7.70 2.12 -15.90
N ASN A 114 -7.82 2.14 -14.58
CA ASN A 114 -7.99 0.97 -13.74
C ASN A 114 -9.25 1.12 -12.89
N SER A 115 -10.02 0.04 -12.72
CA SER A 115 -11.24 0.06 -11.90
C SER A 115 -10.96 0.05 -10.40
N LEU A 116 -9.90 -0.64 -9.97
CA LEU A 116 -9.45 -0.77 -8.58
C LEU A 116 -7.93 -0.59 -8.57
N LEU A 117 -7.42 0.02 -7.49
CA LEU A 117 -6.03 0.48 -7.41
C LEU A 117 -5.28 -0.07 -6.20
N ILE A 118 -5.89 0.03 -5.01
CA ILE A 118 -5.22 -0.27 -3.74
C ILE A 118 -5.80 -1.57 -3.16
N ALA A 119 -4.93 -2.49 -2.81
CA ALA A 119 -5.28 -3.73 -2.11
C ALA A 119 -4.07 -4.19 -1.28
N PRO A 120 -4.02 -3.90 0.03
CA PRO A 120 -2.99 -4.44 0.91
C PRO A 120 -3.12 -5.98 0.97
N MET A 121 -2.10 -6.67 0.47
CA MET A 121 -2.02 -8.13 0.43
C MET A 121 -1.16 -8.67 1.58
N PRO A 122 -1.28 -9.96 1.94
CA PRO A 122 -0.25 -10.62 2.75
C PRO A 122 1.05 -10.69 1.95
N THR A 123 2.13 -10.13 2.50
CA THR A 123 3.44 -10.04 1.82
C THR A 123 4.48 -10.97 2.44
N ALA A 124 4.07 -12.13 2.96
CA ALA A 124 4.93 -13.03 3.73
C ALA A 124 6.29 -13.29 3.06
N SER A 125 6.29 -13.79 1.81
CA SER A 125 7.52 -14.13 1.10
C SER A 125 8.36 -12.90 0.70
N THR A 126 7.74 -11.82 0.22
CA THR A 126 8.47 -10.63 -0.25
C THR A 126 9.04 -9.81 0.89
N ALA A 127 8.27 -9.66 1.98
CA ALA A 127 8.73 -8.98 3.19
C ALA A 127 9.88 -9.77 3.83
N GLN A 128 9.83 -11.11 3.80
CA GLN A 128 10.92 -11.96 4.21
C GLN A 128 12.21 -11.77 3.39
N ILE A 129 12.10 -11.60 2.07
CA ILE A 129 13.26 -11.33 1.20
C ILE A 129 13.89 -9.98 1.54
N LEU A 130 13.07 -8.96 1.72
CA LEU A 130 13.54 -7.59 2.01
C LEU A 130 13.92 -7.40 3.49
N GLY A 131 13.49 -8.31 4.36
CA GLY A 131 13.72 -8.25 5.81
C GLY A 131 12.84 -7.22 6.52
N ASN A 132 11.65 -6.95 5.98
CA ASN A 132 10.64 -6.06 6.55
C ASN A 132 9.52 -6.90 7.21
N ASN A 133 8.67 -6.24 8.00
CA ASN A 133 7.45 -6.84 8.51
C ASN A 133 6.42 -7.08 7.41
N GLU A 134 5.56 -8.05 7.65
CA GLU A 134 4.50 -8.43 6.72
C GLU A 134 3.42 -7.35 6.66
N SER A 135 3.08 -6.94 5.43
CA SER A 135 1.94 -6.10 5.11
C SER A 135 1.81 -4.87 6.04
N VAL A 136 0.62 -4.69 6.61
CA VAL A 136 0.23 -3.65 7.57
C VAL A 136 0.17 -4.16 9.01
N GLU A 137 0.61 -5.41 9.24
CA GLU A 137 0.43 -6.06 10.53
C GLU A 137 1.38 -5.49 11.59
N PRO A 138 1.00 -5.50 12.88
CA PRO A 138 1.94 -5.23 13.96
C PRO A 138 2.96 -6.38 14.09
N TYR A 139 4.05 -6.14 14.80
CA TYR A 139 4.99 -7.22 15.10
C TYR A 139 4.40 -8.22 16.09
N THR A 140 4.44 -9.50 15.72
CA THR A 140 4.00 -10.61 16.57
C THR A 140 5.08 -11.02 17.57
N SER A 141 6.36 -10.93 17.18
CA SER A 141 7.49 -11.24 18.03
C SER A 141 8.75 -10.49 17.60
N ASN A 142 9.60 -10.13 18.57
CA ASN A 142 10.88 -9.45 18.31
C ASN A 142 11.99 -10.41 17.87
N ILE A 143 11.80 -11.70 18.14
CA ILE A 143 12.72 -12.80 17.84
C ILE A 143 11.88 -13.90 17.22
N TYR A 144 12.24 -14.31 16.00
CA TYR A 144 11.59 -15.41 15.31
C TYR A 144 12.62 -16.49 14.97
N THR A 145 12.25 -17.75 15.18
CA THR A 145 13.09 -18.88 14.82
C THR A 145 12.78 -19.30 13.39
N ARG A 146 13.79 -19.32 12.53
CA ARG A 146 13.69 -19.89 11.18
C ARG A 146 14.25 -21.29 11.13
N ARG A 147 13.42 -22.23 10.68
CA ARG A 147 13.83 -23.57 10.29
C ARG A 147 14.24 -23.56 8.82
N VAL A 148 15.49 -23.89 8.55
CA VAL A 148 16.00 -24.22 7.21
C VAL A 148 16.54 -25.64 7.22
N LEU A 149 16.77 -26.24 6.05
CA LEU A 149 17.35 -27.58 5.93
C LEU A 149 18.70 -27.73 6.68
N SER A 150 19.41 -26.62 6.90
CA SER A 150 20.70 -26.56 7.60
C SER A 150 20.60 -26.34 9.12
N GLY A 151 19.41 -26.23 9.71
CA GLY A 151 19.22 -26.02 11.15
C GLY A 151 18.19 -24.94 11.52
N GLU A 152 18.08 -24.65 12.82
CA GLU A 152 17.27 -23.57 13.37
C GLU A 152 18.13 -22.33 13.61
N PHE A 153 17.79 -21.22 12.97
CA PHE A 153 18.44 -19.93 13.18
C PHE A 153 17.47 -18.97 13.86
N GLN A 154 17.88 -18.43 15.00
CA GLN A 154 17.16 -17.32 15.64
C GLN A 154 17.48 -16.03 14.89
N VAL A 155 16.47 -15.41 14.30
CA VAL A 155 16.61 -14.14 13.62
C VAL A 155 15.93 -13.07 14.46
N CYS A 156 16.72 -12.08 14.87
CA CYS A 156 16.21 -10.90 15.54
C CYS A 156 15.77 -9.85 14.52
N MET A 157 14.79 -9.05 14.91
CA MET A 157 14.27 -7.97 14.09
C MET A 157 15.30 -6.87 13.83
N LYS A 158 15.53 -6.56 12.54
CA LYS A 158 16.54 -5.57 12.12
C LYS A 158 16.24 -4.16 12.64
N SER A 159 14.97 -3.74 12.62
CA SER A 159 14.55 -2.39 13.04
C SER A 159 14.87 -2.10 14.51
N ILE A 160 14.67 -3.07 15.41
CA ILE A 160 15.06 -2.99 16.83
C ILE A 160 16.58 -2.92 17.02
N PHE A 161 17.35 -3.70 16.26
CA PHE A 161 18.81 -3.67 16.38
C PHE A 161 19.38 -2.33 15.86
N CYS A 162 18.84 -1.83 14.75
CA CYS A 162 19.15 -0.50 14.25
C CYS A 162 18.82 0.57 15.29
N PHE A 163 17.66 0.48 15.93
CA PHE A 163 17.28 1.37 17.03
C PHE A 163 18.27 1.32 18.21
N LYS A 164 18.64 0.13 18.68
CA LYS A 164 19.65 -0.01 19.75
C LYS A 164 21.00 0.56 19.35
N LYS A 165 21.44 0.35 18.10
CA LYS A 165 22.73 0.84 17.60
C LYS A 165 22.76 2.36 17.43
N ILE A 166 21.66 2.95 16.95
CA ILE A 166 21.50 4.42 16.86
C ILE A 166 21.43 5.02 18.26
N SER A 167 20.68 4.42 19.19
CA SER A 167 20.62 4.87 20.59
C SER A 167 21.97 4.74 21.30
N SER A 168 22.76 3.70 20.99
CA SER A 168 24.10 3.54 21.57
C SER A 168 25.13 4.50 20.97
N GLN A 169 24.98 4.90 19.70
CA GLN A 169 25.83 5.92 19.07
C GLN A 169 25.49 7.35 19.50
N ILE A 170 24.24 7.64 19.86
CA ILE A 170 23.84 8.93 20.43
C ILE A 170 24.27 9.05 21.91
N SER A 171 24.50 7.92 22.59
CA SER A 171 24.96 7.88 23.99
C SER A 171 26.47 7.70 24.16
N SER A 172 27.27 7.74 23.09
CA SER A 172 28.73 7.94 23.23
C SER A 172 28.95 9.34 23.82
N PRO A 173 29.54 9.47 25.02
CA PRO A 173 29.76 10.77 25.62
C PRO A 173 30.79 11.53 24.80
N VAL A 174 30.43 12.75 24.42
CA VAL A 174 31.37 13.79 24.05
C VAL A 174 32.28 13.98 25.27
N TYR A 175 33.48 13.41 25.22
CA TYR A 175 34.62 13.75 26.06
C TYR A 175 35.65 14.47 25.19
#